data_AF-A0A919MW38-F1
#
_entry.id   AF-A0A919MW38-F1
#
_cell.length_a   1.000
_cell.length_b   1.000
_cell.length_c   1.000
_cell.angle_alpha   90.00
_cell.angle_beta   90.00
_cell.angle_gamma   90.00
#
_symmetry.space_group_name_H-M   'P 1'
#
loop_
_entity.id
_entity.type
_entity.pdbx_description
1 polymer ?
#
loop_
_entity_poly.entity_id
_entity_poly.type
_entity_poly.pdbx_seq_one_letter_code
_entity_poly.pdbx_strand_id
1 'polypeptide(L)'
;MRVVGWAVRNRSQLQWTDTSVDIYVNDIRENAPQCSTTCGRFFNQNGQYPNCPGGVARHYDHSLWLTDGFGGGAGGDWGQRMATAYFMSNLTEFDAWMLRDWWRHLKSRYGY
;
A
#
# COMPACT_ATOMS: atom_id res chain seq x y z
N MET A 1 -6.03 -7.88 3.11
CA MET A 1 -5.10 -7.09 2.27
C MET A 1 -3.67 -7.39 2.71
N ARG A 2 -2.72 -7.55 1.80
CA ARG A 2 -1.30 -7.81 2.10
C ARG A 2 -0.43 -6.88 1.27
N VAL A 3 0.55 -6.23 1.89
CA VAL A 3 1.59 -5.49 1.17
C VAL A 3 2.63 -6.47 0.66
N VAL A 4 2.99 -6.37 -0.62
CA VAL A 4 3.97 -7.26 -1.27
C VAL A 4 5.20 -6.53 -1.80
N GLY A 5 5.14 -5.20 -1.80
CA GLY A 5 6.28 -4.35 -2.10
C GLY A 5 6.00 -2.88 -1.84
N TRP A 6 7.07 -2.10 -1.79
CA TRP A 6 7.07 -0.65 -1.66
C TRP A 6 7.83 -0.03 -2.82
N ALA A 7 7.33 1.09 -3.34
CA ALA A 7 8.03 1.88 -4.34
C ALA A 7 8.40 3.26 -3.79
N VAL A 8 9.65 3.66 -3.93
CA VAL A 8 10.16 4.94 -3.43
C VAL A 8 11.13 5.59 -4.42
N ARG A 9 11.32 6.91 -4.34
CA ARG A 9 12.35 7.59 -5.12
C ARG A 9 13.75 7.30 -4.58
N ASN A 10 13.89 7.28 -3.27
CA ASN A 10 15.13 6.99 -2.57
C ASN A 10 14.86 6.02 -1.41
N ARG A 11 15.74 5.02 -1.23
CA ARG A 11 15.65 4.05 -0.14
C ARG A 11 15.66 4.71 1.25
N SER A 12 16.30 5.87 1.38
CA SER A 12 16.36 6.65 2.62
C SER A 12 15.01 7.23 3.06
N GLN A 13 14.01 7.29 2.16
CA GLN A 13 12.64 7.68 2.53
C GLN A 13 11.99 6.66 3.45
N LEU A 14 12.37 5.38 3.32
CA LEU A 14 11.92 4.33 4.23
C LEU A 14 12.82 4.36 5.46
N GLN A 15 12.29 4.89 6.57
CA GLN A 15 13.01 5.05 7.85
C GLN A 15 13.22 3.72 8.61
N TRP A 16 13.08 2.59 7.93
CA TRP A 16 13.25 1.25 8.47
C TRP A 16 14.13 0.40 7.55
N THR A 17 14.64 -0.70 8.10
CA THR A 17 15.51 -1.65 7.41
C THR A 17 14.84 -2.98 7.07
N ASP A 18 13.55 -3.18 7.40
CA ASP A 18 12.79 -4.37 6.99
C ASP A 18 12.82 -4.59 5.46
N THR A 19 13.08 -5.83 5.05
CA THR A 19 13.16 -6.30 3.66
C THR A 19 12.28 -7.53 3.41
N SER A 20 11.27 -7.75 4.24
CA SER A 20 10.31 -8.85 4.10
C SER A 20 9.50 -8.79 2.78
N VAL A 21 9.38 -7.60 2.21
CA VAL A 21 8.75 -7.31 0.91
C VAL A 21 9.72 -6.58 -0.01
N ASP A 22 9.45 -6.63 -1.32
CA ASP A 22 10.35 -6.03 -2.32
C ASP A 22 10.32 -4.51 -2.23
N ILE A 23 11.47 -3.87 -2.41
CA ILE A 23 11.60 -2.40 -2.42
C ILE A 23 12.10 -1.98 -3.79
N TYR A 24 11.23 -1.30 -4.53
CA TYR A 24 11.51 -0.74 -5.84
C TYR A 24 11.97 0.71 -5.66
N VAL A 25 13.19 1.01 -6.09
CA VAL A 25 13.80 2.33 -5.90
C VAL A 25 13.98 3.00 -7.25
N ASN A 26 13.52 4.24 -7.36
CA ASN A 26 13.70 5.12 -8.51
C ASN A 26 13.09 4.60 -9.83
N ASP A 27 12.13 3.68 -9.76
CA ASP A 27 11.25 3.35 -10.88
C ASP A 27 10.05 4.31 -10.84
N ILE A 28 10.01 5.28 -11.75
CA ILE A 28 9.07 6.41 -11.72
C ILE A 28 8.20 6.43 -12.97
N ARG A 29 6.87 6.51 -12.78
CA ARG A 29 5.88 6.70 -13.86
C ARG A 29 4.83 7.71 -13.42
N GLU A 30 4.43 8.60 -14.32
CA GLU A 30 3.47 9.70 -14.01
C GLU A 30 3.88 10.54 -12.78
N ASN A 31 5.19 10.72 -12.60
CA ASN A 31 5.81 11.41 -11.46
C ASN A 31 5.54 10.75 -10.08
N ALA A 32 5.22 9.46 -10.06
CA ALA A 32 5.09 8.66 -8.85
C ALA A 32 6.01 7.42 -8.91
N PRO A 33 6.59 6.98 -7.77
CA PRO A 33 7.24 5.69 -7.69
C PRO A 33 6.27 4.55 -8.00
N GLN A 34 6.71 3.55 -8.75
CA GLN A 34 5.92 2.38 -9.09
C GLN A 34 6.64 1.08 -8.71
N CYS A 35 5.87 0.06 -8.32
CA CYS A 35 6.36 -1.32 -8.24
C CYS A 35 6.61 -1.87 -9.66
N SER A 36 7.43 -2.91 -9.78
CA SER A 36 7.78 -3.47 -11.10
C SER A 36 6.54 -3.92 -11.87
N THR A 37 6.38 -3.40 -13.09
CA THR A 37 5.27 -3.74 -13.99
C THR A 37 5.22 -5.24 -14.30
N THR A 38 6.36 -5.94 -14.27
CA THR A 38 6.44 -7.40 -14.47
C THR A 38 5.67 -8.21 -13.42
N CYS A 39 5.45 -7.63 -12.23
CA CYS A 39 4.72 -8.24 -11.11
C CYS A 39 3.28 -7.71 -10.97
N GLY A 40 2.87 -6.72 -11.75
CA GLY A 40 1.54 -6.11 -11.62
C GLY A 40 0.47 -6.88 -12.40
N ARG A 41 -0.68 -7.13 -11.77
CA ARG A 41 -1.83 -7.80 -12.41
C ARG A 41 -2.34 -7.06 -13.65
N PHE A 42 -2.32 -5.73 -13.62
CA PHE A 42 -2.68 -4.88 -14.77
C PHE A 42 -1.90 -5.23 -16.04
N PHE A 43 -0.62 -5.57 -15.90
CA PHE A 43 0.29 -5.90 -16.99
C PHE A 43 0.29 -7.40 -17.35
N ASN A 44 -0.23 -8.25 -16.44
CA ASN A 44 -0.23 -9.71 -16.55
C ASN A 44 -1.68 -10.25 -16.41
N GLN A 45 -2.57 -9.82 -17.31
CA GLN A 45 -4.01 -10.07 -17.18
C GLN A 45 -4.39 -11.56 -17.31
N ASN A 46 -3.53 -12.36 -17.94
CA ASN A 46 -3.65 -13.82 -18.01
C ASN A 46 -3.36 -14.52 -16.67
N GLY A 47 -2.98 -13.78 -15.62
CA GLY A 47 -2.65 -14.31 -14.29
C GLY A 47 -1.31 -15.05 -14.22
N GLN A 48 -0.50 -14.99 -15.27
CA GLN A 48 0.83 -15.59 -15.33
C GLN A 48 1.89 -14.50 -15.14
N TYR A 49 2.91 -14.78 -14.34
CA TYR A 49 3.96 -13.80 -14.00
C TYR A 49 5.35 -14.33 -14.35
N PRO A 50 5.64 -14.63 -15.63
CA PRO A 50 6.87 -15.29 -16.03
C PRO A 50 8.13 -14.46 -15.76
N ASN A 51 7.97 -13.12 -15.74
CA ASN A 51 9.08 -12.18 -15.56
C ASN A 51 9.09 -11.54 -14.16
N CYS A 52 8.15 -11.88 -13.28
CA CYS A 52 8.14 -11.36 -11.92
C CYS A 52 9.09 -12.19 -11.05
N PRO A 53 10.10 -11.59 -10.40
CA PRO A 53 10.88 -12.28 -9.39
C PRO A 53 9.98 -12.80 -8.26
N GLY A 54 10.03 -14.11 -8.00
CA GLY A 54 9.13 -14.78 -7.06
C GLY A 54 7.71 -15.07 -7.61
N GLY A 55 7.47 -14.79 -8.89
CA GLY A 55 6.30 -15.21 -9.64
C GLY A 55 4.97 -14.82 -8.99
N VAL A 56 4.00 -15.74 -9.06
CA VAL A 56 2.66 -15.56 -8.48
C VAL A 56 2.72 -15.26 -6.98
N ALA A 57 3.73 -15.66 -6.22
CA ALA A 57 3.77 -15.36 -4.77
C ALA A 57 4.06 -13.87 -4.46
N ARG A 58 4.74 -13.18 -5.39
CA ARG A 58 5.21 -11.79 -5.25
C ARG A 58 4.49 -10.78 -6.14
N HIS A 59 3.51 -11.23 -6.92
CA HIS A 59 2.67 -10.33 -7.70
C HIS A 59 1.86 -9.37 -6.80
N TYR A 60 1.48 -8.23 -7.35
CA TYR A 60 0.51 -7.32 -6.76
C TYR A 60 -0.70 -7.15 -7.68
N ASP A 61 -1.89 -7.22 -7.11
CA ASP A 61 -3.13 -6.96 -7.84
C ASP A 61 -3.48 -5.47 -7.90
N HIS A 62 -2.95 -4.69 -6.96
CA HIS A 62 -3.33 -3.29 -6.79
C HIS A 62 -2.13 -2.45 -6.36
N SER A 63 -1.98 -1.27 -6.96
CA SER A 63 -1.02 -0.25 -6.54
C SER A 63 -1.75 0.88 -5.83
N LEU A 64 -1.26 1.32 -4.68
CA LEU A 64 -1.78 2.48 -3.97
C LEU A 64 -0.74 3.58 -3.94
N TRP A 65 -1.12 4.76 -4.42
CA TRP A 65 -0.27 5.95 -4.47
C TRP A 65 -0.98 7.11 -3.75
N LEU A 66 -0.31 7.74 -2.79
CA LEU A 66 -0.78 8.95 -2.12
C LEU A 66 -0.19 10.23 -2.74
N THR A 67 -0.99 11.27 -2.93
CA THR A 67 -0.53 12.60 -3.38
C THR A 67 -1.02 13.71 -2.49
N ASP A 68 -0.08 14.57 -2.10
CA ASP A 68 -0.39 15.80 -1.38
C ASP A 68 -1.13 16.79 -2.29
N GLY A 69 -2.21 17.38 -1.77
CA GLY A 69 -3.04 18.31 -2.53
C GLY A 69 -3.92 17.69 -3.62
N PHE A 70 -4.00 16.36 -3.72
CA PHE A 70 -4.92 15.71 -4.65
C PHE A 70 -6.38 15.87 -4.20
N GLY A 71 -7.28 16.21 -5.13
CA GLY A 71 -8.71 16.34 -4.83
C GLY A 71 -9.42 15.00 -4.92
N GLY A 72 -9.61 14.31 -3.79
CA GLY A 72 -10.36 13.04 -3.73
C GLY A 72 -9.51 11.81 -4.07
N GLY A 73 -10.05 10.94 -4.92
CA GLY A 73 -9.44 9.67 -5.32
C GLY A 73 -9.79 9.27 -6.75
N ALA A 74 -8.86 8.62 -7.44
CA ALA A 74 -9.03 8.07 -8.79
C ALA A 74 -8.46 6.65 -8.81
N GLY A 75 -9.08 5.74 -9.54
CA GLY A 75 -8.59 4.38 -9.63
C GLY A 75 -9.19 3.60 -10.78
N GLY A 76 -8.60 2.43 -11.03
CA GLY A 76 -9.00 1.48 -12.06
C GLY A 76 -8.13 0.23 -11.98
N ASP A 77 -8.08 -0.53 -13.07
CA ASP A 77 -7.37 -1.81 -13.12
C ASP A 77 -5.85 -1.70 -12.86
N TRP A 78 -5.27 -0.49 -12.97
CA TRP A 78 -3.86 -0.20 -12.71
C TRP A 78 -3.54 0.15 -11.23
N GLY A 79 -4.56 0.42 -10.41
CA GLY A 79 -4.39 0.86 -9.02
C GLY A 79 -5.32 1.99 -8.59
N GLN A 80 -5.00 2.58 -7.44
CA GLN A 80 -5.69 3.71 -6.84
C GLN A 80 -4.70 4.82 -6.49
N ARG A 81 -5.06 6.04 -6.84
CA ARG A 81 -4.44 7.27 -6.40
C ARG A 81 -5.41 8.02 -5.49
N MET A 82 -4.92 8.55 -4.37
CA MET A 82 -5.75 9.33 -3.45
C MET A 82 -4.99 10.46 -2.75
N ALA A 83 -5.72 11.39 -2.17
CA ALA A 83 -5.15 12.46 -1.37
C ALA A 83 -4.49 11.90 -0.10
N THR A 84 -3.24 12.29 0.16
CA THR A 84 -2.52 11.88 1.37
C THR A 84 -3.29 12.28 2.62
N ALA A 85 -3.77 13.53 2.69
CA ALA A 85 -4.51 14.04 3.84
C ALA A 85 -5.79 13.23 4.13
N TYR A 86 -6.53 12.85 3.08
CA TYR A 86 -7.72 12.03 3.21
C TYR A 86 -7.39 10.61 3.68
N PHE A 87 -6.36 9.98 3.13
CA PHE A 87 -5.93 8.65 3.57
C PHE A 87 -5.52 8.66 5.05
N MET A 88 -4.68 9.62 5.43
CA MET A 88 -4.17 9.74 6.80
C MET A 88 -5.26 10.06 7.82
N SER A 89 -6.28 10.87 7.47
CA SER A 89 -7.39 11.17 8.39
C SER A 89 -8.26 9.95 8.68
N ASN A 90 -8.38 9.03 7.71
CA ASN A 90 -9.15 7.80 7.88
C ASN A 90 -8.35 6.70 8.59
N LEU A 91 -7.02 6.68 8.45
CA LEU A 91 -6.16 5.78 9.23
C LEU A 91 -6.22 6.09 10.73
N THR A 92 -6.10 7.37 11.11
CA THR A 92 -6.15 7.76 12.52
C THR A 92 -7.52 7.50 13.14
N GLU A 93 -8.60 7.68 12.39
CA GLU A 93 -9.96 7.34 12.86
C GLU A 93 -10.15 5.84 13.05
N PHE A 94 -9.62 5.01 12.14
CA PHE A 94 -9.63 3.56 12.28
C PHE A 94 -8.82 3.08 13.49
N ASP A 95 -7.61 3.60 13.70
CA ASP A 95 -6.77 3.28 14.86
C ASP A 95 -7.44 3.72 16.16
N ALA A 96 -8.04 4.92 16.18
CA ALA A 96 -8.80 5.41 17.33
C ALA A 96 -10.08 4.60 17.56
N TRP A 97 -10.75 4.13 16.50
CA TRP A 97 -11.90 3.23 16.62
C TRP A 97 -11.48 1.87 17.18
N MET A 98 -10.39 1.28 16.68
CA MET A 98 -9.85 0.01 17.16
C MET A 98 -9.42 0.10 18.62
N LEU A 99 -8.73 1.17 19.02
CA LEU A 99 -8.37 1.42 20.41
C LEU A 99 -9.62 1.60 21.29
N ARG A 100 -10.64 2.33 20.80
CA ARG A 100 -11.92 2.47 21.50
C ARG A 100 -12.66 1.15 21.63
N ASP A 101 -12.65 0.31 20.60
CA ASP A 101 -13.31 -0.99 20.59
C ASP A 101 -12.61 -1.98 21.51
N TRP A 102 -11.28 -2.08 21.41
CA TRP A 102 -10.46 -2.84 22.35
C TRP A 102 -10.71 -2.39 23.79
N TRP A 103 -10.76 -1.08 24.05
CA TRP A 103 -11.08 -0.55 25.38
C TRP A 103 -12.49 -0.92 25.85
N ARG A 104 -13.51 -0.90 24.98
CA ARG A 104 -14.88 -1.37 25.32
C ARG A 104 -14.87 -2.84 25.74
N HIS A 105 -14.13 -3.68 25.01
CA HIS A 105 -14.01 -5.10 25.33
C HIS A 105 -13.21 -5.36 26.61
N LEU A 106 -12.14 -4.60 26.85
CA LEU A 106 -11.39 -4.68 28.11
C LEU A 106 -12.20 -4.24 29.31
N LYS A 107 -12.95 -3.14 29.22
CA LYS A 107 -13.81 -2.67 30.32
C LYS A 107 -14.82 -3.74 30.74
N SER A 108 -15.45 -4.40 29.77
CA SER A 108 -16.34 -5.54 30.02
C SER A 108 -15.61 -6.71 30.71
N ARG A 109 -14.35 -6.98 30.33
CA ARG A 109 -13.56 -8.08 30.89
C ARG A 109 -13.01 -7.82 32.29
N TYR A 110 -12.84 -6.55 32.67
CA TYR A 110 -12.26 -6.13 33.96
C TYR A 110 -13.24 -5.39 34.89
N GLY A 111 -14.51 -5.27 34.50
CA GLY A 111 -15.57 -4.77 35.39
C GLY A 111 -15.48 -3.28 35.73
N TYR A 112 -15.05 -2.44 34.78
CA TYR A 112 -15.06 -0.96 34.92
C TYR A 112 -16.32 -0.32 34.35
#